data_AF-A0A969JPJ5-F1
#
_entry.id   AF-A0A969JPJ5-F1
#
_cell.length_a   1.000
_cell.length_b   1.000
_cell.length_c   1.000
_cell.angle_alpha   90.00
_cell.angle_beta   90.00
_cell.angle_gamma   90.00
#
_symmetry.space_group_name_H-M   'P 1'
#
loop_
_entity.id
_entity.type
_entity.pdbx_description
1 polymer ?
#
loop_
_entity_poly.entity_id
_entity_poly.type
_entity_poly.pdbx_seq_one_letter_code
_entity_poly.pdbx_strand_id
1 'polypeptide(L)'
;MGNSRDRKWIFCSGNDPRGVGTDLDQIFRDFTVALLTRNFEEGAGYPTVQLDGRIEIGQSFNSTTGIEQMAAGYLQITGKGNVAITLQSLENGMVVGLRDQQADLFPLQDGQVMVDTTPYDYLYLIVFNLSRAERESDCTGINYSILTGSADQASPPEMSLVAPHFNPPRVKLLPDN
;
A
#
# COMPACT_ATOMS: atom_id res chain seq x y z
N MET A 1 17.10 25.69 33.97
CA MET A 1 16.62 24.64 34.89
C MET A 1 15.34 24.10 34.27
N GLY A 2 15.38 23.08 33.40
CA GLY A 2 15.26 21.63 33.73
C GLY A 2 13.76 21.30 33.86
N ASN A 3 13.11 20.35 33.20
CA ASN A 3 13.42 19.10 32.47
C ASN A 3 12.27 18.92 31.43
N SER A 4 12.45 18.45 30.19
CA SER A 4 12.84 17.09 29.75
C SER A 4 11.88 15.97 30.20
N ARG A 5 11.21 15.40 29.17
CA ARG A 5 10.60 14.05 29.05
C ARG A 5 9.25 13.80 29.72
N ASP A 6 8.22 13.70 28.88
CA ASP A 6 7.33 12.52 28.83
C ASP A 6 6.43 12.60 27.59
N ARG A 7 6.87 12.01 26.47
CA ARG A 7 5.98 11.50 25.42
C ARG A 7 6.43 10.10 25.06
N LYS A 8 5.97 9.18 25.91
CA LYS A 8 6.09 7.74 25.78
C LYS A 8 5.06 7.32 24.74
N TRP A 9 5.49 6.93 23.54
CA TRP A 9 4.62 6.20 22.61
C TRP A 9 4.43 4.79 23.16
N ILE A 10 3.40 4.62 23.98
CA ILE A 10 2.85 3.33 24.38
C ILE A 10 1.50 3.22 23.68
N PHE A 11 1.45 2.48 22.57
CA PHE A 11 0.20 1.89 22.14
C PHE A 11 -0.07 0.65 23.01
N CYS A 12 -0.68 0.86 24.18
CA CYS A 12 -1.32 -0.17 25.00
C CYS A 12 -2.38 0.44 25.94
N SER A 13 -3.64 0.09 25.62
CA SER A 13 -4.79 -0.14 26.50
C SER A 13 -5.63 1.02 27.07
N GLY A 14 -6.91 0.98 26.68
CA GLY A 14 -8.06 1.34 27.52
C GLY A 14 -9.28 0.51 27.09
N ASN A 15 -9.72 -0.44 27.92
CA ASN A 15 -10.97 -1.19 27.74
C ASN A 15 -12.18 -0.26 27.94
N ASP A 16 -12.69 0.34 26.87
CA ASP A 16 -14.04 0.92 26.80
C ASP A 16 -15.02 -0.18 26.34
N PRO A 17 -16.14 -0.42 27.05
CA PRO A 17 -17.16 -1.40 26.66
C PRO A 17 -17.93 -1.06 25.36
N ARG A 18 -17.55 0.01 24.65
CA ARG A 18 -17.90 0.27 23.24
C ARG A 18 -16.87 -0.33 22.27
N GLY A 19 -16.40 -1.54 22.59
CA GLY A 19 -15.17 -2.13 22.07
C GLY A 19 -15.01 -2.13 20.54
N VAL A 20 -13.85 -1.70 20.07
CA VAL A 20 -13.28 -2.13 18.79
C VAL A 20 -11.78 -2.30 19.03
N GLY A 21 -11.35 -3.52 19.33
CA GLY A 21 -9.95 -3.88 19.16
C GLY A 21 -9.64 -3.77 17.68
N THR A 22 -8.62 -3.00 17.30
CA THR A 22 -8.23 -2.90 15.89
C THR A 22 -7.79 -4.28 15.41
N ASP A 23 -8.40 -4.77 14.34
CA ASP A 23 -7.99 -6.03 13.70
C ASP A 23 -6.53 -5.93 13.25
N LEU A 24 -5.74 -6.99 13.47
CA LEU A 24 -4.33 -7.03 13.07
C LEU A 24 -4.17 -6.79 11.57
N ASP A 25 -5.15 -7.20 10.76
CA ASP A 25 -5.17 -6.94 9.32
C ASP A 25 -5.27 -5.44 9.01
N GLN A 26 -6.09 -4.70 9.77
CA GLN A 26 -6.19 -3.25 9.63
C GLN A 26 -4.89 -2.56 10.04
N ILE A 27 -4.31 -2.97 11.19
CA ILE A 27 -3.01 -2.44 11.64
C ILE A 27 -1.93 -2.65 10.58
N PHE A 28 -1.90 -3.85 9.98
CA PHE A 28 -0.94 -4.18 8.93
C PHE A 28 -1.11 -3.32 7.68
N ARG A 29 -2.36 -3.09 7.23
CA ARG A 29 -2.66 -2.19 6.11
C ARG A 29 -2.20 -0.77 6.40
N ASP A 30 -2.58 -0.23 7.55
CA ASP A 30 -2.24 1.14 7.97
C ASP A 30 -0.73 1.33 8.03
N PHE A 31 -0.02 0.36 8.62
CA PHE A 31 1.44 0.39 8.71
C PHE A 31 2.10 0.36 7.32
N THR A 32 1.62 -0.48 6.42
CA THR A 32 2.15 -0.60 5.06
C THR A 32 1.93 0.68 4.24
N VAL A 33 0.75 1.30 4.37
CA VAL A 33 0.49 2.62 3.76
C VAL A 33 1.39 3.69 4.37
N ALA A 34 1.58 3.68 5.70
CA ALA A 34 2.48 4.61 6.38
C ALA A 34 3.94 4.44 5.93
N LEU A 35 4.41 3.22 5.61
CA LEU A 35 5.73 2.98 5.06
C LEU A 35 5.90 3.57 3.65
N LEU A 36 4.92 3.39 2.76
CA LEU A 36 4.96 3.96 1.41
C LEU A 36 4.92 5.49 1.45
N THR A 37 3.99 6.05 2.22
CA THR A 37 3.74 7.50 2.31
C THR A 37 4.73 8.22 3.24
N ARG A 38 5.44 7.46 4.08
CA ARG A 38 6.32 7.92 5.16
C ARG A 38 5.59 8.89 6.10
N ASN A 39 4.32 8.62 6.36
CA ASN A 39 3.45 9.44 7.21
C ASN A 39 3.67 9.14 8.70
N PHE A 40 4.85 9.51 9.21
CA PHE A 40 5.20 9.46 10.63
C PHE A 40 6.31 10.48 10.92
N GLU A 41 6.48 10.87 12.18
CA GLU A 41 7.35 11.99 12.60
C GLU A 41 8.80 11.83 12.12
N GLU A 42 9.35 10.62 12.21
CA GLU A 42 10.70 10.29 11.76
C GLU A 42 10.77 9.89 10.28
N GLY A 43 9.69 10.07 9.52
CA GLY A 43 9.52 9.63 8.13
C GLY A 43 10.74 9.89 7.28
N ALA A 44 11.27 11.11 7.33
CA ALA A 44 12.44 11.57 6.58
C ALA A 44 13.74 10.75 6.80
N GLY A 45 13.87 10.06 7.93
CA GLY A 45 15.05 9.25 8.27
C GLY A 45 15.03 7.80 7.76
N TYR A 46 13.87 7.30 7.33
CA TYR A 46 13.72 5.91 6.88
C TYR A 46 13.98 5.72 5.38
N PRO A 47 14.47 4.54 4.95
CA PRO A 47 14.55 4.23 3.53
C PRO A 47 13.16 4.18 2.89
N THR A 48 13.09 4.41 1.58
CA THR A 48 11.87 4.16 0.81
C THR A 48 11.59 2.67 0.71
N VAL A 49 10.33 2.29 0.55
CA VAL A 49 9.96 0.91 0.19
C VAL A 49 10.61 0.49 -1.13
N GLN A 50 10.74 -0.83 -1.32
CA GLN A 50 11.20 -1.40 -2.59
C GLN A 50 9.99 -1.76 -3.44
N LEU A 51 10.01 -1.38 -4.73
CA LEU A 51 8.96 -1.79 -5.66
C LEU A 51 9.29 -3.14 -6.30
N ASP A 52 8.26 -3.98 -6.40
CA ASP A 52 8.29 -5.25 -7.14
C ASP A 52 8.40 -5.01 -8.65
N GLY A 53 7.88 -3.87 -9.12
CA GLY A 53 7.83 -3.56 -10.54
C GLY A 53 7.08 -2.28 -10.87
N ARG A 54 6.90 -2.08 -12.18
CA ARG A 54 6.11 -1.01 -12.77
C ARG A 54 5.17 -1.61 -13.80
N ILE A 55 3.95 -1.09 -13.84
CA ILE A 55 2.93 -1.44 -14.83
C ILE A 55 2.45 -0.18 -15.53
N GLU A 56 2.41 -0.20 -16.85
CA GLU A 56 1.80 0.85 -17.66
C GLU A 56 0.31 0.60 -17.83
N ILE A 57 -0.52 1.64 -17.86
CA ILE A 57 -1.96 1.51 -18.12
C ILE A 57 -2.19 0.76 -19.44
N GLY A 58 -3.05 -0.25 -19.40
CA GLY A 58 -3.35 -1.13 -20.53
C GLY A 58 -2.44 -2.36 -20.62
N GLN A 59 -1.47 -2.51 -19.71
CA GLN A 59 -0.61 -3.68 -19.60
C GLN A 59 -1.06 -4.60 -18.45
N SER A 60 -0.42 -5.77 -18.40
CA SER A 60 -0.55 -6.70 -17.28
C SER A 60 0.79 -6.87 -16.57
N PHE A 61 0.75 -7.27 -15.31
CA PHE A 61 1.91 -7.62 -14.50
C PHE A 61 1.69 -8.98 -13.85
N ASN A 62 2.74 -9.79 -13.81
CA ASN A 62 2.74 -11.08 -13.08
C ASN A 62 3.90 -11.05 -12.09
N SER A 63 3.62 -11.33 -10.82
CA SER A 63 4.66 -11.36 -9.79
C SER A 63 5.61 -12.54 -10.03
N THR A 64 6.92 -12.32 -9.94
CA THR A 64 7.92 -13.38 -10.07
C THR A 64 8.29 -14.03 -8.74
N THR A 65 8.26 -13.27 -7.65
CA THR A 65 8.63 -13.74 -6.29
C THR A 65 7.44 -14.02 -5.39
N GLY A 66 6.24 -13.61 -5.80
CA GLY A 66 5.04 -13.65 -4.96
C GLY A 66 5.12 -12.74 -3.73
N ILE A 67 4.13 -12.88 -2.85
CA ILE A 67 4.05 -12.18 -1.56
C ILE A 67 3.85 -13.22 -0.47
N GLU A 68 4.77 -13.24 0.51
CA GLU A 68 4.66 -14.10 1.69
C GLU A 68 3.47 -13.71 2.58
N GLN A 69 3.06 -14.61 3.47
CA GLN A 69 2.02 -14.35 4.45
C GLN A 69 2.35 -13.16 5.36
N MET A 70 1.34 -12.34 5.66
CA MET A 70 1.48 -11.07 6.38
C MET A 70 2.55 -10.14 5.78
N ALA A 71 2.69 -10.15 4.45
CA ALA A 71 3.56 -9.26 3.70
C ALA A 71 2.77 -8.45 2.65
N ALA A 72 3.45 -7.46 2.07
CA ALA A 72 2.90 -6.59 1.05
C ALA A 72 3.88 -6.38 -0.10
N GLY A 73 3.35 -6.33 -1.31
CA GLY A 73 4.06 -5.96 -2.53
C GLY A 73 3.69 -4.54 -2.96
N TYR A 74 4.63 -3.83 -3.57
CA TYR A 74 4.42 -2.46 -4.05
C TYR A 74 4.71 -2.37 -5.54
N LEU A 75 3.74 -1.88 -6.31
CA LEU A 75 3.87 -1.66 -7.75
C LEU A 75 3.64 -0.20 -8.08
N GLN A 76 4.44 0.36 -8.99
CA GLN A 76 4.15 1.66 -9.57
C GLN A 76 3.26 1.51 -10.80
N ILE A 77 2.17 2.27 -10.86
CA ILE A 77 1.33 2.38 -12.04
C ILE A 77 1.69 3.68 -12.78
N THR A 78 1.95 3.59 -14.08
CA THR A 78 2.29 4.74 -14.92
C THR A 78 1.32 4.93 -16.06
N GLY A 79 1.01 6.19 -16.36
CA GLY A 79 0.02 6.58 -17.37
C GLY A 79 -0.90 7.67 -16.83
N LYS A 80 -1.80 8.17 -17.68
CA LYS A 80 -2.77 9.22 -17.34
C LYS A 80 -4.17 8.85 -17.82
N GLY A 81 -5.21 9.37 -17.16
CA GLY A 81 -6.63 9.10 -17.44
C GLY A 81 -7.28 8.11 -16.47
N ASN A 82 -8.52 7.74 -16.80
CA ASN A 82 -9.33 6.79 -16.01
C ASN A 82 -8.89 5.34 -16.26
N VAL A 83 -8.47 4.65 -15.22
CA VAL A 83 -7.98 3.27 -15.28
C VAL A 83 -8.79 2.36 -14.38
N ALA A 84 -9.14 1.18 -14.88
CA ALA A 84 -9.57 0.03 -14.09
C ALA A 84 -8.34 -0.81 -13.74
N ILE A 85 -8.14 -1.06 -12.46
CA ILE A 85 -7.05 -1.90 -11.92
C ILE A 85 -7.70 -3.11 -11.27
N THR A 86 -7.32 -4.30 -11.73
CA THR A 86 -7.84 -5.58 -11.23
C THR A 86 -6.70 -6.44 -10.72
N LEU A 87 -6.81 -6.85 -9.46
CA LEU A 87 -5.94 -7.83 -8.80
C LEU A 87 -6.54 -9.23 -8.97
N GLN A 88 -5.71 -10.17 -9.41
CA GLN A 88 -6.07 -11.57 -9.57
C GLN A 88 -5.38 -12.41 -8.49
N SER A 89 -6.04 -13.51 -8.10
CA SER A 89 -5.57 -14.46 -7.07
C SER A 89 -5.52 -13.94 -5.63
N LEU A 90 -5.65 -12.63 -5.45
CA LEU A 90 -5.84 -11.95 -4.17
C LEU A 90 -6.96 -10.92 -4.32
N GLU A 91 -7.61 -10.58 -3.22
CA GLU A 91 -8.67 -9.56 -3.21
C GLU A 91 -8.23 -8.29 -2.47
N ASN A 92 -7.17 -8.40 -1.66
CA ASN A 92 -6.72 -7.35 -0.77
C ASN A 92 -5.67 -6.49 -1.46
N GLY A 93 -6.08 -5.31 -1.91
CA GLY A 93 -5.16 -4.29 -2.41
C GLY A 93 -5.62 -2.88 -2.08
N MET A 94 -4.73 -1.92 -2.26
CA MET A 94 -5.01 -0.50 -2.12
C MET A 94 -4.20 0.29 -3.12
N VAL A 95 -4.88 1.13 -3.91
CA VAL A 95 -4.21 2.12 -4.75
C VAL A 95 -3.99 3.39 -3.94
N VAL A 96 -2.80 3.97 -4.08
CA VAL A 96 -2.36 5.19 -3.41
C VAL A 96 -1.94 6.20 -4.47
N GLY A 97 -2.75 7.26 -4.64
CA GLY A 97 -2.42 8.40 -5.50
C GLY A 97 -1.74 9.49 -4.70
N LEU A 98 -0.59 9.99 -5.15
CA LEU A 98 0.19 11.02 -4.46
C LEU A 98 0.29 12.30 -5.29
N ARG A 99 0.05 13.44 -4.67
CA ARG A 99 0.20 14.80 -5.23
C ARG A 99 0.50 15.79 -4.11
N ASP A 100 1.45 16.71 -4.31
CA ASP A 100 1.72 17.82 -3.36
C ASP A 100 1.78 17.41 -1.87
N GLN A 101 2.46 16.30 -1.55
CA GLN A 101 2.56 15.72 -0.18
C GLN A 101 1.20 15.30 0.42
N GLN A 102 0.19 15.06 -0.40
CA GLN A 102 -1.05 14.42 -0.04
C GLN A 102 -1.11 13.04 -0.70
N ALA A 103 -1.67 12.08 0.03
CA ALA A 103 -1.98 10.76 -0.51
C ALA A 103 -3.49 10.52 -0.41
N ASP A 104 -4.08 10.08 -1.52
CA ASP A 104 -5.46 9.63 -1.62
C ASP A 104 -5.48 8.10 -1.75
N LEU A 105 -6.30 7.44 -0.94
CA LEU A 105 -6.38 6.00 -0.81
C LEU A 105 -7.65 5.46 -1.47
N PHE A 106 -7.47 4.43 -2.29
CA PHE A 106 -8.52 3.76 -3.03
C PHE A 106 -8.42 2.25 -2.77
N PRO A 107 -9.09 1.71 -1.75
CA PRO A 107 -9.10 0.28 -1.53
C PRO A 107 -9.77 -0.45 -2.69
N LEU A 108 -9.25 -1.64 -3.00
CA LEU A 108 -9.88 -2.51 -3.99
C LEU A 108 -11.15 -3.10 -3.38
N GLN A 109 -12.25 -3.01 -4.13
CA GLN A 109 -13.53 -3.65 -3.83
C GLN A 109 -13.62 -4.89 -4.73
N ASP A 110 -13.75 -6.08 -4.13
CA ASP A 110 -13.75 -7.37 -4.86
C ASP A 110 -12.54 -7.52 -5.81
N GLY A 111 -11.36 -7.08 -5.36
CA GLY A 111 -10.13 -7.12 -6.14
C GLY A 111 -10.05 -6.10 -7.29
N GLN A 112 -10.95 -5.10 -7.35
CA GLN A 112 -10.96 -4.09 -8.41
C GLN A 112 -11.07 -2.66 -7.86
N VAL A 113 -10.48 -1.71 -8.58
CA VAL A 113 -10.71 -0.27 -8.35
C VAL A 113 -10.63 0.50 -9.67
N MET A 114 -11.41 1.58 -9.77
CA MET A 114 -11.37 2.52 -10.90
C MET A 114 -10.84 3.85 -10.39
N VAL A 115 -9.79 4.38 -11.01
CA VAL A 115 -9.09 5.58 -10.52
C VAL A 115 -8.83 6.56 -11.67
N ASP A 116 -9.06 7.85 -11.44
CA ASP A 116 -8.55 8.90 -12.30
C ASP A 116 -7.11 9.20 -11.89
N THR A 117 -6.16 8.85 -12.76
CA THR A 117 -4.73 8.99 -12.50
C THR A 117 -4.20 10.39 -12.85
N THR A 118 -5.03 11.22 -13.49
CA THR A 118 -4.67 12.55 -13.98
C THR A 118 -4.14 13.46 -12.87
N PRO A 119 -4.79 13.56 -11.69
CA PRO A 119 -4.40 14.50 -10.64
C PRO A 119 -3.11 14.13 -9.88
N TYR A 120 -2.58 12.92 -10.06
CA TYR A 120 -1.52 12.38 -9.21
C TYR A 120 -0.15 12.39 -9.90
N ASP A 121 0.89 12.82 -9.20
CA ASP A 121 2.27 12.73 -9.68
C ASP A 121 2.76 11.27 -9.69
N TYR A 122 2.32 10.51 -8.70
CA TYR A 122 2.63 9.08 -8.56
C TYR A 122 1.38 8.29 -8.22
N LEU A 123 1.30 7.08 -8.76
CA LEU A 123 0.27 6.12 -8.44
C LEU A 123 0.94 4.79 -8.10
N TYR A 124 0.58 4.23 -6.94
CA TYR A 124 1.09 2.94 -6.51
C TYR A 124 -0.07 2.00 -6.20
N LEU A 125 0.11 0.71 -6.47
CA LEU A 125 -0.73 -0.35 -5.96
C LEU A 125 0.04 -1.08 -4.86
N ILE A 126 -0.56 -1.17 -3.68
CA ILE A 126 -0.14 -2.04 -2.59
C ILE A 126 -0.99 -3.30 -2.68
N VAL A 127 -0.34 -4.46 -2.74
CA VAL A 127 -1.00 -5.78 -2.73
C VAL A 127 -0.71 -6.42 -1.38
N PHE A 128 -1.74 -6.90 -0.68
CA PHE A 128 -1.62 -7.49 0.65
C PHE A 128 -1.87 -8.99 0.61
N ASN A 129 -0.98 -9.77 1.23
CA ASN A 129 -1.28 -11.14 1.61
C ASN A 129 -1.55 -11.19 3.12
N LEU A 130 -2.82 -11.07 3.51
CA LEU A 130 -3.26 -11.06 4.91
C LEU A 130 -3.43 -12.47 5.50
N SER A 131 -3.15 -13.51 4.70
CA SER A 131 -3.19 -14.88 5.20
C SER A 131 -2.14 -15.05 6.29
N ARG A 132 -2.48 -15.81 7.34
CA ARG A 132 -1.59 -16.09 8.47
C ARG A 132 -1.23 -17.57 8.46
N ALA A 133 0.05 -17.89 8.64
CA ALA A 133 0.45 -19.26 8.95
C ALA A 133 0.00 -19.62 10.36
N GLU A 134 -0.38 -20.88 10.58
CA GLU A 134 -0.60 -21.40 11.93
C GLU A 134 0.71 -21.55 12.72
N ARG A 135 1.82 -21.74 11.99
CA ARG A 135 3.17 -21.94 12.54
C ARG A 135 4.21 -21.28 11.64
N GLU A 136 5.33 -20.83 12.22
CA GLU A 136 6.43 -20.18 11.49
C GLU A 136 7.02 -21.06 10.38
N SER A 137 6.98 -22.39 10.52
CA SER A 137 7.45 -23.33 9.50
C SER A 137 6.56 -23.44 8.27
N ASP A 138 5.32 -22.94 8.37
CA ASP A 138 4.28 -23.13 7.36
C ASP A 138 4.07 -21.87 6.51
N CYS A 139 5.02 -20.93 6.56
CA CYS A 139 5.00 -19.72 5.77
C CYS A 139 5.02 -20.05 4.28
N THR A 140 4.00 -19.59 3.55
CA THR A 140 3.90 -19.74 2.10
C THR A 140 3.77 -18.39 1.40
N GLY A 141 4.22 -18.34 0.16
CA GLY A 141 4.05 -17.19 -0.74
C GLY A 141 2.97 -17.46 -1.77
N ILE A 142 2.28 -16.40 -2.19
CA ILE A 142 1.29 -16.45 -3.28
C ILE A 142 1.74 -15.55 -4.43
N ASN A 143 1.68 -16.09 -5.65
CA ASN A 143 1.85 -15.28 -6.85
C ASN A 143 0.55 -14.57 -7.19
N TYR A 144 0.66 -13.37 -7.73
CA TYR A 144 -0.47 -12.53 -8.10
C TYR A 144 -0.26 -11.90 -9.48
N SER A 145 -1.36 -11.51 -10.09
CA SER A 145 -1.36 -10.85 -11.40
C SER A 145 -2.21 -9.59 -11.33
N ILE A 146 -1.76 -8.54 -12.02
CA ILE A 146 -2.49 -7.28 -12.15
C ILE A 146 -2.88 -7.09 -13.61
N LEU A 147 -4.13 -6.72 -13.84
CA LEU A 147 -4.60 -6.23 -15.13
C LEU A 147 -4.93 -4.75 -15.00
N THR A 148 -4.54 -3.97 -16.00
CA THR A 148 -4.97 -2.58 -16.12
C THR A 148 -5.68 -2.37 -17.44
N GLY A 149 -6.76 -1.60 -17.41
CA GLY A 149 -7.55 -1.26 -18.60
C GLY A 149 -8.17 0.12 -18.47
N SER A 150 -8.81 0.60 -19.52
CA SER A 150 -9.57 1.86 -19.46
C SER A 150 -10.81 1.70 -18.58
N ALA A 151 -11.17 2.73 -17.82
CA ALA A 151 -12.45 2.83 -17.13
C ALA A 151 -13.25 4.04 -17.65
N ASP A 152 -14.57 3.90 -17.70
CA ASP A 152 -15.45 5.01 -18.09
C ASP A 152 -15.55 6.06 -16.97
N GLN A 153 -15.61 5.60 -15.72
CA GLN A 153 -15.76 6.44 -14.54
C GLN A 153 -14.79 6.01 -13.44
N ALA A 154 -14.19 6.99 -12.77
CA ALA A 154 -13.36 6.76 -11.59
C ALA A 154 -14.19 6.77 -10.31
N SER A 155 -13.77 5.95 -9.34
CA SER A 155 -14.25 6.01 -7.96
C SER A 155 -13.58 7.18 -7.24
N PRO A 156 -14.28 7.87 -6.31
CA PRO A 156 -13.63 8.83 -5.42
C PRO A 156 -12.69 8.10 -4.44
N PRO A 157 -11.67 8.78 -3.89
CA PRO A 157 -10.87 8.21 -2.83
C PRO A 157 -11.73 7.99 -1.58
N GLU A 158 -11.46 6.90 -0.87
CA GLU A 158 -12.13 6.60 0.40
C GLU A 158 -11.56 7.48 1.53
N MET A 159 -10.27 7.76 1.46
CA MET A 159 -9.56 8.53 2.48
C MET A 159 -8.44 9.36 1.85
N SER A 160 -8.17 10.51 2.44
CA SER A 160 -7.00 11.32 2.16
C SER A 160 -6.15 11.48 3.42
N LEU A 161 -4.84 11.45 3.26
CA LEU A 161 -3.88 11.66 4.34
C LEU A 161 -2.72 12.56 3.88
N VAL A 162 -2.01 13.13 4.85
CA VAL A 162 -0.78 13.88 4.60
C VAL A 162 0.39 12.91 4.45
N ALA A 163 1.30 13.19 3.52
CA ALA A 163 2.49 12.42 3.22
C ALA A 163 3.72 13.34 3.21
N PRO A 164 4.03 14.02 4.32
CA PRO A 164 5.00 15.13 4.38
C PRO A 164 6.45 14.68 4.11
N HIS A 165 6.73 13.39 4.22
CA HIS A 165 8.05 12.81 4.01
C HIS A 165 8.10 11.84 2.82
N PHE A 166 7.06 11.83 1.99
CA PHE A 166 7.04 10.98 0.80
C PHE A 166 8.24 11.28 -0.09
N ASN A 167 8.88 10.20 -0.53
CA ASN A 167 9.92 10.23 -1.55
C ASN A 167 9.70 9.04 -2.47
N PRO A 168 9.65 9.23 -3.81
CA PRO A 168 9.36 8.15 -4.74
C PRO A 168 10.32 6.95 -4.56
N PRO A 169 9.81 5.74 -4.28
CA PRO A 169 10.62 4.54 -4.24
C PRO A 169 11.21 4.18 -5.61
N ARG A 170 12.28 3.39 -5.59
CA ARG A 170 12.94 2.88 -6.81
C ARG A 170 12.51 1.45 -7.11
N VAL A 171 12.45 1.12 -8.39
CA VAL A 171 12.19 -0.25 -8.85
C VAL A 171 13.39 -1.13 -8.55
N LYS A 172 13.15 -2.33 -8.01
CA LYS A 172 14.17 -3.37 -7.90
C LYS A 172 14.57 -3.81 -9.31
N LEU A 173 15.79 -3.47 -9.72
CA LEU A 173 16.40 -4.14 -10.85
C LEU A 173 16.84 -5.51 -10.35
N LEU A 174 16.16 -6.58 -10.77
CA LEU A 174 16.71 -7.92 -10.59
C LEU A 174 17.95 -8.01 -11.49
N PRO A 175 19.11 -8.48 -10.98
CA PRO A 175 20.23 -8.79 -11.85
C PRO A 175 19.79 -9.87 -12.83
N ASP A 176 20.02 -9.63 -14.12
CA ASP A 176 19.84 -10.63 -15.17
C ASP A 176 20.72 -11.84 -14.81
N ASN A 177 20.11 -12.98 -14.52
CA ASN A 177 20.81 -14.26 -14.35
C ASN A 177 21.01 -14.94 -15.71
#